data_AF-A0A2E0FH13-F1
#
_entry.id   AF-A0A2E0FH13-F1
#
_cell.length_a   1.000
_cell.length_b   1.000
_cell.length_c   1.000
_cell.angle_alpha   90.00
_cell.angle_beta   90.00
_cell.angle_gamma   90.00
#
_symmetry.space_group_name_H-M   'P 1'
#
loop_
_entity.id
_entity.type
_entity.pdbx_description
1 polymer ?
#
loop_
_entity_poly.entity_id
_entity_poly.type
_entity_poly.pdbx_seq_one_letter_code
_entity_poly.pdbx_strand_id
1 'polypeptide(L)'
;MDKKSILEQRSKVRLKKDIKKKIETTMIGALASVEKFFGSLWGHDNPDPTPEQVKVKEVFEELRSEILDKGNAQIRSSEADIESYDVTWNKYHYTFPVQRKI
;
A
#
# COMPACT_ATOMS: atom_id res chain seq x y z
N MET A 1 -0.94 33.02 -1.01
CA MET A 1 -0.35 31.68 -1.16
C MET A 1 0.04 31.50 -2.62
N ASP A 2 1.32 31.26 -2.90
CA ASP A 2 1.86 31.19 -4.26
C ASP A 2 1.33 29.96 -5.03
N LYS A 3 1.11 30.06 -6.35
CA LYS A 3 0.55 28.98 -7.17
C LYS A 3 1.47 27.75 -7.18
N LYS A 4 2.78 27.96 -7.09
CA LYS A 4 3.80 26.90 -7.04
C LYS A 4 3.66 26.05 -5.77
N SER A 5 3.54 26.69 -4.61
CA SER A 5 3.41 25.97 -3.34
C SER A 5 2.12 25.16 -3.24
N ILE A 6 1.01 25.65 -3.82
CA ILE A 6 -0.24 24.90 -3.91
C ILE A 6 -0.06 23.63 -4.76
N LEU A 7 0.67 23.71 -5.86
CA LEU A 7 0.92 22.57 -6.74
C LEU A 7 1.79 21.51 -6.07
N GLU A 8 2.84 21.93 -5.36
CA GLU A 8 3.73 21.05 -4.60
C GLU A 8 2.96 20.32 -3.50
N GLN A 9 2.16 21.06 -2.71
CA GLN A 9 1.33 20.47 -1.66
C GLN A 9 0.34 19.44 -2.21
N ARG A 10 -0.36 19.75 -3.32
CA ARG A 10 -1.25 18.79 -3.97
C ARG A 10 -0.52 17.56 -4.49
N SER A 11 0.70 17.74 -5.01
CA SER A 11 1.53 16.65 -5.51
C SER A 11 1.99 15.73 -4.38
N LYS A 12 2.41 16.29 -3.23
CA LYS A 12 2.74 15.53 -2.01
C LYS A 12 1.54 14.72 -1.51
N VAL A 13 0.37 15.35 -1.36
CA VAL A 13 -0.85 14.66 -0.90
C VAL A 13 -1.21 13.49 -1.80
N ARG A 14 -1.11 13.69 -3.12
CA ARG A 14 -1.34 12.63 -4.09
C ARG A 14 -0.34 11.49 -3.94
N LEU A 15 0.96 11.81 -3.88
CA LEU A 15 2.00 10.80 -3.77
C LEU A 15 1.86 9.98 -2.48
N LYS A 16 1.58 10.64 -1.34
CA LYS A 16 1.32 9.96 -0.05
C LYS A 16 0.17 8.97 -0.18
N LYS A 17 -0.95 9.39 -0.78
CA LYS A 17 -2.11 8.51 -1.03
C LYS A 17 -1.75 7.31 -1.90
N ASP A 18 -1.01 7.53 -2.99
CA ASP A 18 -0.65 6.47 -3.94
C ASP A 18 0.32 5.46 -3.31
N ILE A 19 1.33 5.91 -2.55
CA ILE A 19 2.27 5.03 -1.85
C ILE A 19 1.56 4.23 -0.76
N LYS A 20 0.75 4.89 0.08
CA LYS A 20 -0.04 4.22 1.12
C LYS A 20 -0.86 3.07 0.52
N LYS A 21 -1.60 3.35 -0.56
CA LYS A 21 -2.44 2.34 -1.24
C LYS A 21 -1.62 1.17 -1.78
N LYS A 22 -0.44 1.43 -2.36
CA LYS A 22 0.45 0.39 -2.89
C LYS A 22 0.99 -0.52 -1.77
N ILE A 23 1.43 0.06 -0.65
CA ILE A 23 1.92 -0.71 0.50
C ILE A 23 0.78 -1.55 1.09
N GLU A 24 -0.39 -0.94 1.35
CA GLU A 24 -1.58 -1.65 1.83
C GLU A 24 -1.96 -2.82 0.91
N THR A 25 -2.01 -2.58 -0.39
CA THR A 25 -2.40 -3.60 -1.37
C THR A 25 -1.40 -4.76 -1.42
N THR A 26 -0.10 -4.46 -1.32
CA THR A 26 0.96 -5.47 -1.30
C THR A 26 0.89 -6.30 -0.01
N MET A 27 0.67 -5.64 1.13
CA MET A 27 0.56 -6.28 2.43
C MET A 27 -0.64 -7.22 2.52
N ILE A 28 -1.83 -6.75 2.12
CA ILE A 28 -3.03 -7.58 2.07
C ILE A 28 -2.87 -8.71 1.04
N GLY A 29 -2.25 -8.45 -0.11
CA GLY A 29 -1.96 -9.47 -1.11
C GLY A 29 -0.99 -10.55 -0.61
N ALA A 30 0.00 -10.17 0.19
CA ALA A 30 0.92 -11.11 0.83
C ALA A 30 0.19 -12.02 1.83
N LEU A 31 -0.66 -11.45 2.69
CA LEU A 31 -1.49 -12.22 3.63
C LEU A 31 -2.42 -13.19 2.90
N ALA A 32 -3.12 -12.72 1.87
CA ALA A 32 -3.99 -13.57 1.06
C ALA A 32 -3.23 -14.71 0.37
N SER A 33 -1.98 -14.48 -0.04
CA SER A 33 -1.13 -15.53 -0.60
C SER A 33 -0.75 -16.57 0.46
N VAL A 34 -0.42 -16.13 1.68
CA VAL A 34 -0.14 -17.05 2.80
C VAL A 34 -1.39 -17.88 3.14
N GLU A 35 -2.56 -17.26 3.25
CA GLU A 35 -3.83 -17.96 3.48
C GLU A 35 -4.12 -18.99 2.37
N LYS A 36 -3.89 -18.62 1.11
CA LYS A 36 -4.10 -19.53 -0.02
C LYS A 36 -3.20 -20.77 0.02
N PHE A 37 -1.92 -20.63 0.35
CA PHE A 37 -0.96 -21.73 0.30
C PHE A 37 -0.87 -22.54 1.60
N PHE A 38 -1.03 -21.87 2.75
CA PHE A 38 -0.84 -22.47 4.07
C PHE A 38 -2.13 -22.61 4.87
N GLY A 39 -3.26 -22.08 4.38
CA GLY A 39 -4.56 -22.13 5.07
C GLY A 39 -5.03 -23.51 5.50
N SER A 40 -4.66 -24.53 4.73
CA SER A 40 -4.95 -25.94 5.07
C SER A 40 -4.33 -26.37 6.40
N LEU A 41 -3.20 -25.78 6.82
CA LEU A 41 -2.49 -26.13 8.05
C LEU A 41 -3.25 -25.77 9.32
N TRP A 42 -4.15 -24.78 9.27
CA TRP A 42 -4.97 -24.35 10.41
C TRP A 42 -6.47 -24.53 10.18
N GLY A 43 -6.85 -25.35 9.20
CA GLY A 43 -8.25 -25.61 8.90
C GLY A 43 -9.00 -24.36 8.44
N HIS A 44 -8.39 -23.55 7.57
CA HIS A 44 -9.08 -22.45 6.90
C HIS A 44 -10.37 -22.98 6.25
N ASP A 45 -11.50 -22.35 6.56
CA ASP A 45 -12.87 -22.75 6.18
C ASP A 45 -13.38 -24.09 6.76
N ASN A 46 -12.70 -24.69 7.73
CA ASN A 46 -13.19 -25.88 8.44
C ASN A 46 -14.00 -25.47 9.69
N PRO A 47 -15.27 -25.90 9.82
CA PRO A 47 -16.09 -25.61 11.01
C PRO A 47 -15.59 -26.31 12.28
N ASP A 48 -14.88 -27.44 12.16
CA ASP A 48 -14.37 -28.23 13.29
C ASP A 48 -12.84 -28.43 13.21
N PRO A 49 -12.04 -27.40 13.53
CA PRO A 49 -10.58 -27.50 13.49
C PRO A 49 -10.05 -28.38 14.63
N THR A 50 -8.98 -29.13 14.36
CA THR A 50 -8.30 -29.91 15.39
C THR A 50 -7.60 -28.99 16.41
N PRO A 51 -7.33 -29.45 17.65
CA PRO A 51 -6.61 -28.65 18.64
C PRO A 51 -5.24 -28.16 18.16
N GLU A 52 -4.58 -28.92 17.28
CA GLU A 52 -3.33 -28.52 16.64
C GLU A 52 -3.54 -27.40 15.62
N GLN A 53 -4.58 -27.49 14.79
CA GLN A 53 -4.95 -26.45 13.83
C GLN A 53 -5.28 -25.12 14.53
N VAL A 54 -5.93 -25.16 15.69
CA VAL A 54 -6.21 -23.96 16.50
C VAL A 54 -4.92 -23.27 16.94
N LYS A 55 -3.92 -24.01 17.42
CA LYS A 55 -2.62 -23.42 17.80
C LYS A 55 -1.89 -22.81 16.62
N VAL A 56 -1.91 -23.47 15.46
CA VAL A 56 -1.30 -22.93 14.23
C VAL A 56 -2.03 -21.66 13.77
N LYS A 57 -3.37 -21.61 13.94
CA LYS A 57 -4.15 -20.42 13.66
C LYS A 57 -3.74 -19.24 14.54
N GLU A 58 -3.53 -19.45 15.84
CA GLU A 58 -3.07 -18.41 16.77
C GLU A 58 -1.73 -17.81 16.33
N VAL A 59 -0.77 -18.66 15.94
CA VAL A 59 0.53 -18.21 15.41
C VAL A 59 0.36 -17.43 14.10
N PHE A 60 -0.55 -17.86 13.22
CA PHE A 60 -0.85 -17.12 12.00
C PHE A 60 -1.47 -15.74 12.29
N GLU A 61 -2.36 -15.61 13.27
CA GLU A 61 -2.94 -14.32 13.66
C GLU A 61 -1.90 -13.37 14.28
N GLU A 62 -0.94 -13.90 15.03
CA GLU A 62 0.21 -13.12 15.52
C GLU A 62 1.08 -12.63 14.36
N LEU A 63 1.45 -13.52 13.44
CA LEU A 63 2.20 -13.18 12.23
C LEU A 63 1.46 -12.12 11.40
N ARG A 64 0.14 -12.27 11.23
CA ARG A 64 -0.71 -11.32 10.52
C ARG A 64 -0.63 -9.95 11.15
N SER A 65 -0.76 -9.88 12.48
CA SER A 65 -0.67 -8.63 13.23
C SER A 65 0.70 -7.96 13.06
N GLU A 66 1.79 -8.74 13.15
CA GLU A 66 3.14 -8.24 12.97
C GLU A 66 3.39 -7.69 11.54
N ILE A 67 2.89 -8.37 10.52
CA ILE A 67 2.95 -7.90 9.12
C ILE A 67 2.21 -6.57 8.97
N LEU A 68 1.00 -6.47 9.53
CA LEU A 68 0.18 -5.26 9.48
C LEU A 68 0.87 -4.08 10.17
N ASP A 69 1.44 -4.30 11.35
CA ASP A 69 2.13 -3.27 12.12
C ASP A 69 3.40 -2.77 11.42
N LYS A 70 4.20 -3.69 10.86
CA LYS A 70 5.37 -3.34 10.05
C LYS A 70 4.97 -2.53 8.81
N GLY A 71 3.92 -2.95 8.10
CA GLY A 71 3.42 -2.20 6.94
C GLY A 71 2.96 -0.79 7.31
N ASN A 72 2.23 -0.65 8.42
CA ASN A 72 1.79 0.65 8.94
C ASN A 72 2.97 1.55 9.37
N ALA A 73 4.02 0.98 9.96
CA ALA A 73 5.23 1.71 10.29
C ALA A 73 5.95 2.23 9.03
N GLN A 74 6.04 1.41 7.97
CA GLN A 74 6.64 1.81 6.69
C GLN A 74 5.83 2.90 5.97
N ILE A 75 4.49 2.87 6.07
CA ILE A 75 3.64 3.94 5.56
C ILE A 75 3.97 5.26 6.28
N ARG A 76 4.04 5.26 7.62
CA ARG A 76 4.39 6.46 8.40
C ARG A 76 5.78 6.99 8.05
N SER A 77 6.76 6.11 7.92
CA SER A 77 8.12 6.49 7.52
C SER A 77 8.14 7.14 6.14
N SER A 78 7.46 6.52 5.17
CA SER A 78 7.38 7.03 3.79
C SER A 78 6.67 8.39 3.72
N GLU A 79 5.62 8.60 4.52
CA GLU A 79 4.91 9.88 4.61
C GLU A 79 5.78 11.00 5.19
N ALA A 80 6.62 10.68 6.19
CA ALA A 80 7.59 11.60 6.76
C ALA A 80 8.69 11.95 5.75
N ASP A 81 9.22 10.95 5.04
CA ASP A 81 10.20 11.16 3.97
C ASP A 81 9.65 12.10 2.90
N ILE A 82 8.42 11.85 2.39
CA ILE A 82 7.79 12.73 1.38
C ILE A 82 7.64 14.18 1.88
N GLU A 83 7.44 14.40 3.18
CA GLU A 83 7.31 15.75 3.70
C GLU A 83 8.62 16.54 3.54
N SER A 84 9.77 15.87 3.67
CA SER A 84 11.09 16.47 3.54
C SER A 84 11.49 16.84 2.10
N TYR A 85 10.79 16.34 1.08
CA TYR A 85 11.10 16.58 -0.33
C TYR A 85 10.17 17.58 -0.99
N ASP A 86 10.67 18.33 -1.96
CA ASP A 86 9.86 19.09 -2.91
C ASP A 86 9.36 18.17 -4.03
N VAL A 87 8.06 17.86 -4.00
CA VAL A 87 7.43 16.94 -4.95
C VAL A 87 6.62 17.73 -5.96
N THR A 88 6.94 17.57 -7.24
CA THR A 88 6.12 18.09 -8.34
C THR A 88 5.61 16.94 -9.19
N TRP A 89 4.29 16.86 -9.35
CA TRP A 89 3.70 15.85 -10.23
C TRP A 89 3.90 16.28 -11.69
N ASN A 90 4.77 15.54 -12.39
CA ASN A 90 4.96 15.64 -13.84
C ASN A 90 3.69 15.14 -14.54
N LYS A 91 2.73 16.04 -14.74
CA LYS A 91 1.48 15.78 -15.46
C LYS A 91 1.80 15.20 -16.86
N TYR A 92 0.83 14.51 -17.46
CA TYR A 92 0.94 14.09 -18.86
C TYR A 92 1.04 15.33 -19.77
N HIS A 93 2.10 15.40 -20.57
CA HIS A 93 2.30 16.45 -21.57
C HIS A 93 1.90 15.88 -22.94
N TYR A 94 0.92 16.50 -23.58
CA TYR A 94 0.57 16.22 -24.98
C TYR A 94 0.99 17.43 -25.82
N THR A 95 1.95 17.21 -26.71
CA THR A 95 2.33 18.21 -27.71
C THR A 95 1.45 18.03 -28.93
N PHE A 96 0.46 18.91 -29.12
CA PHE A 96 -0.37 18.90 -30.31
C PHE A 96 0.37 19.55 -31.49
N PRO A 97 0.57 18.85 -32.62
CA PRO A 97 1.11 19.47 -33.81
C PRO A 97 0.05 20.38 -34.44
N VAL A 98 0.30 21.69 -34.46
CA VAL A 98 -0.57 22.65 -35.15
C VAL A 98 -0.18 22.70 -36.62
N GLN A 99 -1.01 22.14 -37.49
CA GLN A 99 -0.87 22.33 -38.94
C GLN A 99 -1.43 23.71 -39.31
N ARG A 100 -0.55 24.64 -39.68
CA ARG A 100 -0.94 25.93 -40.26
C ARG A 100 -1.24 25.67 -41.74
N LYS A 101 -2.51 25.68 -42.15
CA LYS A 101 -2.86 25.72 -43.59
C LYS A 101 -2.32 27.02 -44.17
N ILE A 102 -1.47 26.89 -45.20
CA ILE A 102 -0.98 27.98 -46.06
C ILE A 102 -2.04 28.25 -47.11
#